data_AF-A0A3A4W9X1-F1
#
_entry.id   AF-A0A3A4W9X1-F1
#
_cell.length_a   1.000
_cell.length_b   1.000
_cell.length_c   1.000
_cell.angle_alpha   90.00
_cell.angle_beta   90.00
_cell.angle_gamma   90.00
#
_symmetry.space_group_name_H-M   'P 1'
#
loop_
_entity.id
_entity.type
_entity.pdbx_description
1 polymer ?
#
loop_
_entity_poly.entity_id
_entity_poly.type
_entity_poly.pdbx_seq_one_letter_code
_entity_poly.pdbx_strand_id
1 'polypeptide(L)'
;METIKRVRKTGFTIAPEAGTQRLRNVINKRITDDDIHRTVEDAFRLGWRVIKLYFMIGLPTETDQDLQAAITLVKDLRNRHRRRGQVNASAAAFIPKPHTPFQWATQMGLSETREKIDRIRSQLNVSGIHFKWQNPEMSILEGLWARGDRRLGKLLIEAFKRGCRLDGWSDRLRFDLWESSLSDSGVDIDFFTTRRRDVTEPLPWDHIDTRVSKHFLQTEWSKGLSGEATPDCRLDACSRCGVCDFKVVQPKLLGIATEEEPFESLKAQKPEKPSLRLKVSYRKKDQARYFGHLELKNIFHRAIRRAGIPVQYSEGFHPLPKVSFDDPLPVGMESEGESLYITVKGKILPETVKRSLNDKLCEGLTVFACELADKKKSHPSPLATYRMVLEEGVFDAARIEEFRKRPEWLMDRSRRNGKIEQIDLKETVKRLELCSPSEIEIVLGAGGGVTLRPAEVAAKLFDLPQRTVKQARVIKQNG
;
A
#
# COMPACT_ATOMS: atom_id res chain seq x y z
N MET A 1 -10.79 14.47 19.94
CA MET A 1 -10.06 13.26 20.39
C MET A 1 -11.00 12.06 20.63
N GLU A 2 -12.00 12.18 21.51
CA GLU A 2 -12.89 11.07 21.97
C GLU A 2 -13.50 10.21 20.83
N THR A 3 -13.93 10.80 19.71
CA THR A 3 -14.49 10.05 18.57
C THR A 3 -13.51 9.01 18.00
N ILE A 4 -12.21 9.31 18.01
CA ILE A 4 -11.13 8.44 17.51
C ILE A 4 -10.82 7.30 18.50
N LYS A 5 -11.16 7.46 19.79
CA LYS A 5 -11.03 6.45 20.86
C LYS A 5 -11.82 5.16 20.56
N ARG A 6 -12.82 5.26 19.67
CA ARG A 6 -13.75 4.19 19.25
C ARG A 6 -13.16 3.21 18.22
N VAL A 7 -12.00 3.52 17.60
CA VAL A 7 -11.28 2.60 16.68
C VAL A 7 -10.00 2.04 17.32
N ARG A 8 -9.42 0.97 16.73
CA ARG A 8 -8.19 0.32 17.24
C ARG A 8 -7.02 1.32 17.32
N LYS A 9 -6.48 1.49 18.52
CA LYS A 9 -5.37 2.41 18.85
C LYS A 9 -4.02 1.84 18.43
N THR A 10 -3.77 1.76 17.13
CA THR A 10 -2.52 1.23 16.55
C THR A 10 -1.32 2.14 16.76
N GLY A 11 -1.50 3.44 16.52
CA GLY A 11 -0.56 4.50 16.85
C GLY A 11 -1.12 5.87 16.46
N PHE A 12 -0.86 6.89 17.27
CA PHE A 12 -1.31 8.25 17.03
C PHE A 12 -0.22 9.06 16.32
N THR A 13 -0.55 9.79 15.25
CA THR A 13 0.43 10.53 14.45
C THR A 13 0.33 12.02 14.71
N ILE A 14 1.48 12.65 14.94
CA ILE A 14 1.66 14.11 14.97
C ILE A 14 2.80 14.42 14.01
N ALA A 15 2.71 15.54 13.29
CA ALA A 15 3.76 16.04 12.42
C ALA A 15 4.24 17.41 12.92
N PRO A 16 5.21 17.46 13.85
CA PRO A 16 5.89 18.70 14.20
C PRO A 16 6.58 19.35 12.99
N GLU A 17 7.10 18.51 12.09
CA GLU A 17 7.86 18.85 10.87
C GLU A 17 9.21 19.54 11.12
N ALA A 18 9.34 20.40 12.14
CA ALA A 18 10.59 21.00 12.57
C ALA A 18 10.74 21.02 14.12
N GLY A 19 11.99 21.11 14.58
CA GLY A 19 12.35 20.97 16.00
C GLY A 19 12.09 22.20 16.88
N THR A 20 11.96 23.39 16.31
CA THR A 20 11.75 24.67 17.03
C THR A 20 10.51 25.39 16.51
N GLN A 21 9.94 26.28 17.32
CA GLN A 21 8.88 27.17 16.85
C GLN A 21 9.33 28.03 15.67
N ARG A 22 10.59 28.53 15.68
CA ARG A 22 11.15 29.34 14.58
C ARG A 22 11.11 28.59 13.26
N LEU A 23 11.67 27.38 13.21
CA LEU A 23 11.73 26.60 11.97
C LEU A 23 10.36 26.01 11.58
N ARG A 24 9.41 25.88 12.52
CA ARG A 24 7.98 25.64 12.21
C ARG A 24 7.31 26.86 11.59
N ASN A 25 7.58 28.07 12.07
CA ASN A 25 7.06 29.32 11.47
C ASN A 25 7.57 29.52 10.03
N VAL A 26 8.85 29.22 9.76
CA VAL A 26 9.45 29.24 8.41
C VAL A 26 8.57 28.47 7.40
N ILE A 27 8.13 27.26 7.75
CA ILE A 27 7.25 26.42 6.91
C ILE A 27 5.74 26.69 7.13
N ASN A 28 5.38 27.80 7.77
CA ASN A 28 4.02 28.18 8.21
C ASN A 28 3.25 27.07 8.94
N LYS A 29 3.96 26.23 9.70
CA LYS A 29 3.40 25.12 10.47
C LYS A 29 2.90 25.59 11.82
N ARG A 30 1.62 25.99 11.88
CA ARG A 30 0.97 26.48 13.10
C ARG A 30 0.62 25.36 14.08
N ILE A 31 1.67 24.86 14.74
CA ILE A 31 1.60 24.00 15.93
C ILE A 31 2.67 24.46 16.92
N THR A 32 2.29 24.71 18.17
CA THR A 32 3.22 25.09 19.23
C THR A 32 3.86 23.86 19.88
N ASP A 33 4.97 24.04 20.61
CA ASP A 33 5.53 22.94 21.41
C ASP A 33 4.54 22.47 22.49
N ASP A 34 3.75 23.39 23.06
CA ASP A 34 2.65 23.06 23.98
C ASP A 34 1.52 22.28 23.31
N ASP A 35 1.19 22.55 22.05
CA ASP A 35 0.24 21.73 21.27
C ASP A 35 0.78 20.32 21.05
N ILE A 36 2.07 20.17 20.77
CA ILE A 36 2.72 18.87 20.61
C ILE A 36 2.68 18.11 21.94
N HIS A 37 3.13 18.72 23.05
CA HIS A 37 3.13 18.10 24.37
C HIS A 37 1.72 17.71 24.82
N ARG A 38 0.74 18.62 24.71
CA ARG A 38 -0.67 18.39 25.10
C ARG A 38 -1.31 17.27 24.27
N THR A 39 -1.09 17.26 22.95
CA THR A 39 -1.63 16.23 22.06
C THR A 39 -1.02 14.84 22.34
N VAL A 40 0.27 14.78 22.67
CA VAL A 40 0.94 13.53 23.07
C VAL A 40 0.42 13.02 24.41
N GLU A 41 0.30 13.89 25.42
CA GLU A 41 -0.28 13.50 26.71
C GLU A 41 -1.72 12.98 26.53
N ASP A 42 -2.56 13.68 25.77
CA ASP A 42 -3.93 13.24 25.50
C ASP A 42 -4.00 11.89 24.78
N ALA A 43 -3.14 11.64 23.79
CA ALA A 43 -3.07 10.35 23.13
C ALA A 43 -2.69 9.23 24.11
N PHE A 44 -1.71 9.45 24.99
CA PHE A 44 -1.36 8.47 26.03
C PHE A 44 -2.45 8.32 27.11
N ARG A 45 -3.08 9.42 27.56
CA ARG A 45 -4.19 9.47 28.53
C ARG A 45 -5.41 8.70 28.03
N LEU A 46 -5.69 8.78 26.74
CA LEU A 46 -6.76 8.04 26.07
C LEU A 46 -6.36 6.61 25.67
N GLY A 47 -5.14 6.18 25.97
CA GLY A 47 -4.70 4.78 25.87
C GLY A 47 -4.12 4.36 24.51
N TRP A 48 -3.59 5.28 23.70
CA TRP A 48 -2.64 4.91 22.65
C TRP A 48 -1.29 4.55 23.29
N ARG A 49 -0.65 3.48 22.79
CA ARG A 49 0.68 3.01 23.27
C ARG A 49 1.85 3.35 22.33
N VAL A 50 1.55 3.94 21.17
CA VAL A 50 2.53 4.31 20.16
C VAL A 50 2.19 5.71 19.68
N ILE A 51 3.14 6.64 19.81
CA ILE A 51 3.12 7.95 19.16
C ILE A 51 4.02 7.88 17.93
N LYS A 52 3.65 8.54 16.84
CA LYS A 52 4.49 8.74 15.66
C LYS A 52 4.75 10.22 15.48
N LEU A 53 6.02 10.60 15.31
CA LEU A 53 6.47 11.98 15.10
C LEU A 53 7.20 12.06 13.75
N TYR A 54 6.81 13.01 12.91
CA TYR A 54 7.42 13.23 11.60
C TYR A 54 8.14 14.58 11.55
N PHE A 55 9.40 14.55 11.09
CA PHE A 55 10.29 15.69 10.94
C PHE A 55 10.87 15.73 9.52
N MET A 56 11.15 16.94 9.04
CA MET A 56 12.00 17.19 7.88
C MET A 56 13.38 17.66 8.37
N ILE A 57 14.41 17.38 7.58
CA ILE A 57 15.78 17.87 7.81
C ILE A 57 16.29 18.57 6.53
N GLY A 58 17.10 19.62 6.67
CA GLY A 58 17.50 20.45 5.53
C GLY A 58 16.45 21.47 5.10
N LEU A 59 15.57 21.88 6.02
CA LEU A 59 14.65 22.99 5.75
C LEU A 59 15.44 24.30 5.53
N PRO A 60 14.96 25.23 4.70
CA PRO A 60 15.59 26.53 4.54
C PRO A 60 15.73 27.26 5.88
N THR A 61 16.90 27.85 6.12
CA THR A 61 17.31 28.45 7.41
C THR A 61 17.46 27.46 8.59
N GLU A 62 17.41 26.14 8.39
CA GLU A 62 17.72 25.16 9.45
C GLU A 62 19.13 25.38 10.02
N THR A 63 19.25 25.35 11.35
CA THR A 63 20.52 25.38 12.07
C THR A 63 20.71 24.10 12.89
N ASP A 64 21.94 23.87 13.36
CA ASP A 64 22.23 22.76 14.27
C ASP A 64 21.40 22.81 15.58
N GLN A 65 21.01 24.01 16.03
CA GLN A 65 20.12 24.17 17.18
C GLN A 65 18.72 23.61 16.90
N ASP A 66 18.20 23.79 15.68
CA ASP A 66 16.88 23.28 15.30
C ASP A 66 16.87 21.75 15.22
N LEU A 67 17.94 21.16 14.69
CA LEU A 67 18.07 19.71 14.63
C LEU A 67 18.27 19.10 16.03
N GLN A 68 19.02 19.76 16.90
CA GLN A 68 19.20 19.34 18.28
C GLN A 68 17.90 19.50 19.10
N ALA A 69 17.09 20.53 18.83
CA ALA A 69 15.77 20.70 19.43
C ALA A 69 14.81 19.56 19.05
N ALA A 70 14.79 19.11 17.79
CA ALA A 70 14.00 17.95 17.37
C ALA A 70 14.40 16.67 18.14
N ILE A 71 15.70 16.44 18.32
CA ILE A 71 16.22 15.31 19.11
C ILE A 71 15.80 15.42 20.59
N THR A 72 15.89 16.61 21.17
CA THR A 72 15.49 16.88 22.57
C THR A 72 13.99 16.70 22.79
N LEU A 73 13.14 17.21 21.90
CA LEU A 73 11.69 17.05 21.92
C LEU A 73 11.28 15.57 21.90
N VAL A 74 11.88 14.78 21.00
CA VAL A 74 11.62 13.32 20.93
C VAL A 74 12.06 12.59 22.21
N LYS A 75 13.20 12.97 22.80
CA LYS A 75 13.68 12.41 24.08
C LYS A 75 12.75 12.77 25.25
N ASP A 76 12.30 14.03 25.33
CA ASP A 76 11.44 14.51 26.40
C ASP A 76 10.02 13.91 26.34
N LEU A 77 9.39 13.89 25.17
CA LEU A 77 8.08 13.24 24.97
C LEU A 77 8.11 11.76 25.36
N ARG A 78 9.23 11.06 25.11
CA ARG A 78 9.46 9.71 25.65
C ARG A 78 9.66 9.72 27.16
N ASN A 79 10.44 10.66 27.71
CA ASN A 79 10.77 10.71 29.14
C ASN A 79 9.55 10.94 30.03
N ARG A 80 8.67 11.89 29.68
CA ARG A 80 7.42 12.18 30.40
C ARG A 80 6.45 10.98 30.40
N HIS A 81 6.60 10.04 29.46
CA HIS A 81 5.62 8.97 29.24
C HIS A 81 6.22 7.54 29.20
N ARG A 82 7.42 7.31 29.77
CA ARG A 82 8.15 6.01 29.77
C ARG A 82 7.33 4.78 30.20
N ARG A 83 6.28 4.96 31.01
CA ARG A 83 5.39 3.87 31.48
C ARG A 83 4.10 3.72 30.66
N ARG A 84 3.78 4.65 29.74
CA ARG A 84 2.54 4.67 28.95
C ARG A 84 2.71 4.11 27.52
N GLY A 85 3.92 4.16 26.95
CA GLY A 85 4.22 3.52 25.66
C GLY A 85 5.53 3.98 25.02
N GLN A 86 5.61 3.92 23.69
CA GLN A 86 6.81 4.20 22.88
C GLN A 86 6.60 5.38 21.90
N VAL A 87 7.72 5.99 21.49
CA VAL A 87 7.73 7.09 20.49
C VAL A 87 8.47 6.63 19.23
N ASN A 88 7.78 6.63 18.10
CA ASN A 88 8.33 6.32 16.79
C ASN A 88 8.63 7.63 16.05
N ALA A 89 9.88 8.09 16.05
CA ALA A 89 10.29 9.27 15.30
C ALA A 89 10.66 8.90 13.86
N SER A 90 10.42 9.79 12.90
CA SER A 90 10.77 9.62 11.49
C SER A 90 11.30 10.92 10.90
N ALA A 91 12.48 10.89 10.29
CA ALA A 91 13.06 12.02 9.56
C ALA A 91 13.05 11.76 8.05
N ALA A 92 12.64 12.77 7.27
CA ALA A 92 12.73 12.80 5.81
C ALA A 92 13.66 13.95 5.39
N ALA A 93 14.39 13.79 4.29
CA ALA A 93 15.14 14.91 3.74
C ALA A 93 14.15 15.92 3.15
N PHE A 94 14.41 17.22 3.32
CA PHE A 94 13.60 18.24 2.69
C PHE A 94 13.83 18.22 1.17
N ILE A 95 12.75 18.01 0.42
CA ILE A 95 12.78 17.93 -1.04
C ILE A 95 11.89 19.05 -1.58
N PRO A 96 12.46 20.21 -1.98
CA PRO A 96 11.72 21.31 -2.61
C PRO A 96 10.81 20.83 -3.74
N LYS A 97 9.50 21.11 -3.69
CA LYS A 97 8.51 20.65 -4.67
C LYS A 97 7.94 21.82 -5.52
N PRO A 98 7.57 21.59 -6.80
CA PRO A 98 6.85 22.53 -7.64
C PRO A 98 5.60 23.13 -6.99
N HIS A 99 5.27 24.36 -7.35
CA HIS A 99 4.08 25.11 -6.90
C HIS A 99 3.99 25.30 -5.37
N THR A 100 5.10 25.17 -4.65
CA THR A 100 5.23 25.53 -3.23
C THR A 100 6.05 26.81 -3.08
N PRO A 101 5.93 27.55 -1.95
CA PRO A 101 6.80 28.69 -1.67
C PRO A 101 8.29 28.31 -1.68
N PHE A 102 8.60 27.06 -1.38
CA PHE A 102 9.97 26.56 -1.34
C PHE A 102 10.52 26.05 -2.68
N GLN A 103 9.80 26.20 -3.79
CA GLN A 103 10.22 25.65 -5.09
C GLN A 103 11.58 26.17 -5.62
N TRP A 104 12.09 27.28 -5.08
CA TRP A 104 13.40 27.87 -5.39
C TRP A 104 14.51 27.47 -4.40
N ALA A 105 14.18 26.79 -3.31
CA ALA A 105 15.15 26.37 -2.30
C ALA A 105 16.11 25.32 -2.86
N THR A 106 17.36 25.37 -2.39
CA THR A 106 18.33 24.28 -2.58
C THR A 106 17.90 23.05 -1.78
N GLN A 107 18.27 21.86 -2.25
CA GLN A 107 18.20 20.62 -1.50
C GLN A 107 19.59 20.23 -0.97
N MET A 108 19.66 19.71 0.26
CA MET A 108 20.90 19.19 0.85
C MET A 108 21.59 18.16 -0.04
N GLY A 109 22.92 18.14 0.00
CA GLY A 109 23.74 17.13 -0.65
C GLY A 109 23.63 15.73 -0.01
N LEU A 110 24.11 14.71 -0.72
CA LEU A 110 24.06 13.31 -0.25
C LEU A 110 24.88 13.08 1.03
N SER A 111 26.05 13.73 1.15
CA SER A 111 26.90 13.72 2.35
C SER A 111 26.20 14.33 3.56
N GLU A 112 25.79 15.60 3.47
CA GLU A 112 25.07 16.33 4.52
C GLU A 112 23.82 15.57 4.99
N THR A 113 23.07 14.99 4.05
CA THR A 113 21.87 14.18 4.34
C THR A 113 22.23 12.94 5.17
N ARG A 114 23.29 12.20 4.79
CA ARG A 114 23.79 11.04 5.56
C ARG A 114 24.28 11.46 6.96
N GLU A 115 25.10 12.50 7.04
CA GLU A 115 25.68 13.03 8.28
C GLU A 115 24.61 13.46 9.28
N LYS A 116 23.62 14.25 8.86
CA LYS A 116 22.49 14.66 9.71
C LYS A 116 21.66 13.45 10.16
N ILE A 117 21.39 12.48 9.28
CA ILE A 117 20.66 11.25 9.64
C ILE A 117 21.41 10.43 10.69
N ASP A 118 22.71 10.19 10.52
CA ASP A 118 23.50 9.42 11.48
C ASP A 118 23.71 10.17 12.81
N ARG A 119 23.77 11.51 12.80
CA ARG A 119 23.76 12.34 14.02
C ARG A 119 22.46 12.22 14.80
N ILE A 120 21.30 12.16 14.13
CA ILE A 120 20.00 11.94 14.78
C ILE A 120 19.90 10.49 15.28
N ARG A 121 20.27 9.51 14.43
CA ARG A 121 20.19 8.06 14.71
C ARG A 121 21.02 7.66 15.92
N SER A 122 22.26 8.12 16.00
CA SER A 122 23.15 7.88 17.15
C SER A 122 22.57 8.49 18.44
N GLN A 123 22.08 9.73 18.40
CA GLN A 123 21.48 10.39 19.56
C GLN A 123 20.11 9.84 19.99
N LEU A 124 19.31 9.27 19.08
CA LEU A 124 17.99 8.69 19.36
C LEU A 124 18.02 7.17 19.60
N ASN A 125 19.20 6.55 19.65
CA ASN A 125 19.40 5.14 20.00
C ASN A 125 19.16 4.87 21.50
N VAL A 126 17.93 5.05 21.98
CA VAL A 126 17.55 4.91 23.39
C VAL A 126 16.24 4.14 23.56
N SER A 127 16.18 3.30 24.61
CA SER A 127 15.04 2.39 24.85
C SER A 127 13.68 3.11 24.91
N GLY A 128 12.70 2.60 24.16
CA GLY A 128 11.37 3.19 24.01
C GLY A 128 11.26 4.26 22.91
N ILE A 129 12.34 4.54 22.18
CA ILE A 129 12.33 5.35 20.95
C ILE A 129 12.66 4.43 19.76
N HIS A 130 11.90 4.55 18.68
CA HIS A 130 12.17 3.85 17.42
C HIS A 130 12.31 4.89 16.30
N PHE A 131 13.55 5.21 15.95
CA PHE A 131 13.85 6.14 14.87
C PHE A 131 13.81 5.45 13.50
N LYS A 132 13.27 6.15 12.50
CA LYS A 132 13.32 5.81 11.08
C LYS A 132 13.80 7.00 10.26
N TRP A 133 14.37 6.74 9.10
CA TRP A 133 14.81 7.75 8.16
C TRP A 133 14.43 7.37 6.73
N GLN A 134 14.26 8.37 5.87
CA GLN A 134 14.23 8.18 4.42
C GLN A 134 15.63 7.78 3.92
N ASN A 135 15.69 6.96 2.87
CA ASN A 135 16.96 6.62 2.25
C ASN A 135 17.58 7.88 1.57
N PRO A 136 18.85 8.24 1.86
CA PRO A 136 19.47 9.46 1.32
C PRO A 136 19.55 9.48 -0.21
N GLU A 137 19.90 8.35 -0.82
CA GLU A 137 20.06 8.19 -2.26
C GLU A 137 18.72 8.39 -3.00
N MET A 138 17.65 7.78 -2.49
CA MET A 138 16.28 7.99 -2.95
C MET A 138 15.83 9.44 -2.78
N SER A 139 16.24 10.11 -1.69
CA SER A 139 15.90 11.51 -1.44
C SER A 139 16.47 12.45 -2.51
N ILE A 140 17.70 12.17 -2.95
CA ILE A 140 18.36 12.88 -4.06
C ILE A 140 17.65 12.62 -5.39
N LEU A 141 17.30 11.36 -5.69
CA LEU A 141 16.52 11.01 -6.89
C LEU A 141 15.12 11.65 -6.88
N GLU A 142 14.42 11.66 -5.74
CA GLU A 142 13.14 12.37 -5.59
C GLU A 142 13.27 13.88 -5.83
N GLY A 143 14.42 14.46 -5.50
CA GLY A 143 14.73 15.87 -5.78
C GLY A 143 14.90 16.14 -7.27
N LEU A 144 15.72 15.31 -7.93
CA LEU A 144 15.93 15.33 -9.38
C LEU A 144 14.59 15.20 -10.13
N TRP A 145 13.77 14.21 -9.79
CA TRP A 145 12.47 13.99 -10.46
C TRP A 145 11.42 15.05 -10.10
N ALA A 146 11.40 15.58 -8.87
CA ALA A 146 10.46 16.62 -8.49
C ALA A 146 10.73 17.97 -9.20
N ARG A 147 11.98 18.27 -9.58
CA ARG A 147 12.36 19.55 -10.21
C ARG A 147 12.88 19.40 -11.64
N GLY A 148 12.63 18.24 -12.24
CA GLY A 148 13.11 17.88 -13.56
C GLY A 148 12.46 18.65 -14.71
N ASP A 149 13.05 18.52 -15.89
CA ASP A 149 12.47 18.97 -17.15
C ASP A 149 12.69 17.94 -18.27
N ARG A 150 12.33 18.30 -19.51
CA ARG A 150 12.45 17.47 -20.72
C ARG A 150 13.81 16.77 -20.89
N ARG A 151 14.91 17.34 -20.37
CA ARG A 151 16.26 16.74 -20.40
C ARG A 151 16.33 15.39 -19.70
N LEU A 152 15.52 15.17 -18.65
CA LEU A 152 15.52 13.91 -17.91
C LEU A 152 14.92 12.72 -18.69
N GLY A 153 14.30 12.97 -19.86
CA GLY A 153 13.77 11.90 -20.71
C GLY A 153 14.85 10.90 -21.16
N LYS A 154 16.06 11.38 -21.51
CA LYS A 154 17.21 10.50 -21.83
C LYS A 154 17.62 9.66 -20.62
N LEU A 155 17.75 10.29 -19.45
CA LEU A 155 18.12 9.62 -18.20
C LEU A 155 17.12 8.50 -17.83
N LEU A 156 15.82 8.75 -17.94
CA LEU A 156 14.79 7.75 -17.64
C LEU A 156 14.91 6.52 -18.55
N ILE A 157 15.20 6.74 -19.84
CA ILE A 157 15.36 5.67 -20.84
C ILE A 157 16.64 4.86 -20.58
N GLU A 158 17.77 5.50 -20.28
CA GLU A 158 19.02 4.77 -19.99
C GLU A 158 18.94 4.00 -18.67
N ALA A 159 18.37 4.59 -17.62
CA ALA A 159 18.10 3.88 -16.36
C ALA A 159 17.15 2.67 -16.57
N PHE A 160 16.12 2.85 -17.42
CA PHE A 160 15.23 1.75 -17.80
C PHE A 160 15.98 0.65 -18.58
N LYS A 161 16.85 0.98 -19.55
CA LYS A 161 17.67 0.00 -20.26
C LYS A 161 18.64 -0.74 -19.32
N ARG A 162 19.31 0.00 -18.42
CA ARG A 162 20.28 -0.53 -17.43
C ARG A 162 19.65 -1.40 -16.34
N GLY A 163 18.33 -1.32 -16.15
CA GLY A 163 17.56 -2.28 -15.35
C GLY A 163 16.90 -1.71 -14.10
N CYS A 164 16.92 -0.40 -13.87
CA CYS A 164 16.20 0.25 -12.76
C CYS A 164 14.70 -0.08 -12.85
N ARG A 165 14.20 -0.86 -11.89
CA ARG A 165 12.78 -1.27 -11.76
C ARG A 165 12.44 -1.31 -10.29
N LEU A 166 11.28 -0.76 -9.95
CA LEU A 166 10.71 -0.82 -8.59
C LEU A 166 11.59 -0.10 -7.53
N ASP A 167 12.47 0.82 -7.93
CA ASP A 167 13.43 1.53 -7.07
C ASP A 167 12.80 2.33 -5.91
N GLY A 168 11.51 2.67 -6.01
CA GLY A 168 10.75 3.29 -4.91
C GLY A 168 10.56 2.39 -3.67
N TRP A 169 10.91 1.11 -3.75
CA TRP A 169 11.10 0.24 -2.60
C TRP A 169 12.59 0.16 -2.24
N SER A 170 12.93 0.43 -0.98
CA SER A 170 14.32 0.54 -0.53
C SER A 170 15.13 -0.77 -0.57
N ASP A 171 14.47 -1.95 -0.66
CA ASP A 171 15.12 -3.24 -0.94
C ASP A 171 15.41 -3.47 -2.44
N ARG A 172 15.01 -2.54 -3.31
CA ARG A 172 15.07 -2.62 -4.78
C ARG A 172 15.82 -1.48 -5.46
N LEU A 173 16.05 -0.36 -4.76
CA LEU A 173 16.81 0.78 -5.26
C LEU A 173 18.19 0.35 -5.76
N ARG A 174 18.48 0.60 -7.04
CA ARG A 174 19.77 0.37 -7.67
C ARG A 174 20.48 1.67 -8.01
N PHE A 175 20.90 2.39 -6.98
CA PHE A 175 21.52 3.71 -7.13
C PHE A 175 22.78 3.68 -7.99
N ASP A 176 23.54 2.58 -7.96
CA ASP A 176 24.69 2.31 -8.82
C ASP A 176 24.36 2.37 -10.33
N LEU A 177 23.15 1.93 -10.70
CA LEU A 177 22.65 2.03 -12.08
C LEU A 177 22.19 3.46 -12.40
N TRP A 178 21.69 4.21 -11.41
CA TRP A 178 21.34 5.62 -11.56
C TRP A 178 22.57 6.52 -11.73
N GLU A 179 23.62 6.33 -10.93
CA GLU A 179 24.92 7.02 -11.07
C GLU A 179 25.52 6.77 -12.47
N SER A 180 25.51 5.50 -12.91
CA SER A 180 25.92 5.13 -14.27
C SER A 180 25.07 5.81 -15.36
N SER A 181 23.75 5.91 -15.15
CA SER A 181 22.83 6.52 -16.12
C SER A 181 22.94 8.05 -16.17
N LEU A 182 23.29 8.71 -15.06
CA LEU A 182 23.58 10.14 -15.00
C LEU A 182 24.82 10.47 -15.85
N SER A 183 25.89 9.68 -15.69
CA SER A 183 27.11 9.76 -16.51
C SER A 183 26.82 9.61 -18.01
N ASP A 184 26.22 8.50 -18.44
CA ASP A 184 25.89 8.24 -19.86
C ASP A 184 24.92 9.27 -20.44
N SER A 185 23.98 9.76 -19.62
CA SER A 185 22.98 10.73 -20.08
C SER A 185 23.58 12.13 -20.27
N GLY A 186 24.65 12.48 -19.55
CA GLY A 186 25.19 13.84 -19.48
C GLY A 186 24.31 14.75 -18.61
N VAL A 187 23.52 14.17 -17.70
CA VAL A 187 22.66 14.92 -16.77
C VAL A 187 23.44 15.19 -15.50
N ASP A 188 23.87 16.44 -15.34
CA ASP A 188 24.24 16.98 -14.02
C ASP A 188 23.02 16.92 -13.10
N ILE A 189 23.15 16.22 -11.97
CA ILE A 189 22.11 16.11 -10.95
C ILE A 189 22.04 17.37 -10.08
N ASP A 190 23.18 18.02 -9.81
CA ASP A 190 23.29 19.16 -8.91
C ASP A 190 22.60 20.41 -9.48
N PHE A 191 22.58 20.58 -10.81
CA PHE A 191 21.72 21.54 -11.51
C PHE A 191 20.24 21.47 -11.06
N PHE A 192 19.74 20.26 -10.76
CA PHE A 192 18.36 20.01 -10.34
C PHE A 192 18.18 19.91 -8.82
N THR A 193 19.23 19.59 -8.07
CA THR A 193 19.19 19.37 -6.61
C THR A 193 19.77 20.49 -5.77
N THR A 194 21.10 20.63 -5.75
CA THR A 194 21.82 21.52 -4.82
C THR A 194 21.94 22.96 -5.35
N ARG A 195 21.84 23.17 -6.67
CA ARG A 195 21.91 24.49 -7.30
C ARG A 195 20.86 25.45 -6.74
N ARG A 196 21.33 26.57 -6.16
CA ARG A 196 20.50 27.72 -5.81
C ARG A 196 19.80 28.26 -7.06
N ARG A 197 18.48 28.42 -7.01
CA ARG A 197 17.68 29.04 -8.08
C ARG A 197 17.36 30.49 -7.74
N ASP A 198 17.20 31.32 -8.77
CA ASP A 198 16.67 32.66 -8.60
C ASP A 198 15.13 32.65 -8.59
N VAL A 199 14.51 33.59 -7.86
CA VAL A 199 13.04 33.69 -7.75
C VAL A 199 12.37 34.13 -9.05
N THR A 200 13.14 34.74 -9.96
CA THR A 200 12.73 35.14 -11.32
C THR A 200 13.02 34.07 -12.38
N GLU A 201 13.72 32.98 -12.04
CA GLU A 201 14.05 31.89 -12.98
C GLU A 201 12.76 31.32 -13.61
N PRO A 202 12.73 31.08 -14.95
CA PRO A 202 11.65 30.34 -15.59
C PRO A 202 11.72 28.87 -15.15
N LEU A 203 10.70 28.41 -14.44
CA LEU A 203 10.63 27.06 -13.90
C LEU A 203 10.00 26.10 -14.93
N PRO A 204 10.45 24.83 -15.02
CA PRO A 204 9.88 23.85 -15.96
C PRO A 204 8.35 23.69 -15.88
N TRP A 205 7.77 23.94 -14.71
CA TRP A 205 6.35 23.83 -14.40
C TRP A 205 5.58 25.16 -14.37
N ASP A 206 6.20 26.31 -14.71
CA ASP A 206 5.51 27.62 -14.76
C ASP A 206 4.32 27.65 -15.74
N HIS A 207 4.26 26.69 -16.68
CA HIS A 207 3.16 26.52 -17.64
C HIS A 207 1.93 25.78 -17.08
N ILE A 208 1.96 25.34 -15.81
CA ILE A 208 0.88 24.57 -15.17
C ILE A 208 0.10 25.49 -14.22
N ASP A 209 -1.14 25.84 -14.58
CA ASP A 209 -2.05 26.59 -13.71
C ASP A 209 -2.53 25.73 -12.54
N THR A 210 -2.10 26.07 -11.33
CA THR A 210 -2.57 25.48 -10.07
C THR A 210 -3.50 26.44 -9.31
N ARG A 211 -3.90 27.56 -9.93
CA ARG A 211 -4.58 28.72 -9.35
C ARG A 211 -3.87 29.44 -8.20
N VAL A 212 -2.73 28.93 -7.73
CA VAL A 212 -1.85 29.67 -6.82
C VAL A 212 -0.88 30.51 -7.64
N SER A 213 -0.94 31.83 -7.48
CA SER A 213 -0.13 32.77 -8.26
C SER A 213 1.36 32.69 -7.91
N LYS A 214 2.25 32.80 -8.92
CA LYS A 214 3.71 32.83 -8.71
C LYS A 214 4.13 33.97 -7.77
N HIS A 215 3.43 35.11 -7.82
CA HIS A 215 3.63 36.23 -6.90
C HIS A 215 3.36 35.85 -5.44
N PHE A 216 2.21 35.21 -5.13
CA PHE A 216 1.94 34.73 -3.78
C PHE A 216 3.02 33.74 -3.30
N LEU A 217 3.45 32.80 -4.14
CA LEU A 217 4.53 31.88 -3.79
C LEU A 217 5.85 32.61 -3.48
N GLN A 218 6.17 33.69 -4.22
CA GLN A 218 7.34 34.54 -3.93
C GLN A 218 7.19 35.31 -2.60
N THR A 219 6.00 35.83 -2.29
CA THR A 219 5.72 36.49 -0.99
C THR A 219 5.88 35.51 0.17
N GLU A 220 5.28 34.32 0.08
CA GLU A 220 5.38 33.30 1.12
C GLU A 220 6.81 32.73 1.25
N TRP A 221 7.61 32.75 0.19
CA TRP A 221 9.05 32.42 0.25
C TRP A 221 9.82 33.45 1.07
N SER A 222 9.63 34.75 0.79
CA SER A 222 10.25 35.83 1.57
C SER A 222 9.85 35.79 3.05
N LYS A 223 8.57 35.54 3.35
CA LYS A 223 8.09 35.33 4.73
C LYS A 223 8.69 34.09 5.38
N GLY A 224 8.80 32.99 4.65
CA GLY A 224 9.45 31.79 5.14
C GLY A 224 10.90 32.06 5.55
N LEU A 225 11.64 32.84 4.76
CA LEU A 225 13.02 33.24 5.09
C LEU A 225 13.12 34.18 6.32
N SER A 226 12.11 35.02 6.59
CA SER A 226 12.06 35.86 7.80
C SER A 226 11.45 35.16 9.02
N GLY A 227 10.79 34.00 8.83
CA GLY A 227 10.02 33.33 9.88
C GLY A 227 8.65 33.96 10.16
N GLU A 228 8.14 34.80 9.25
CA GLU A 228 6.81 35.41 9.34
C GLU A 228 5.72 34.38 8.99
N ALA A 229 4.71 34.24 9.85
CA ALA A 229 3.61 33.31 9.64
C ALA A 229 2.42 33.98 8.94
N THR A 230 1.95 33.40 7.81
CA THR A 230 0.74 33.89 7.13
C THR A 230 -0.52 33.36 7.81
N PRO A 231 -1.50 34.23 8.14
CA PRO A 231 -2.74 33.89 8.84
C PRO A 231 -3.72 33.02 8.01
N ASP A 232 -4.78 32.50 8.65
CA ASP A 232 -5.71 31.53 8.04
C ASP A 232 -6.89 32.26 7.40
N CYS A 233 -6.89 32.36 6.07
CA CYS A 233 -7.94 33.00 5.27
C CYS A 233 -9.38 32.46 5.43
N ARG A 234 -9.62 31.50 6.34
CA ARG A 234 -10.95 31.02 6.78
C ARG A 234 -11.46 31.75 8.03
N LEU A 235 -10.57 32.36 8.81
CA LEU A 235 -10.84 33.05 10.08
C LEU A 235 -10.34 34.49 10.04
N ASP A 236 -9.21 34.69 9.37
CA ASP A 236 -8.49 35.94 9.19
C ASP A 236 -8.69 36.50 7.76
N ALA A 237 -8.10 37.66 7.46
CA ALA A 237 -8.15 38.28 6.14
C ALA A 237 -7.58 37.39 5.02
N CYS A 238 -8.15 37.49 3.81
CA CYS A 238 -7.72 36.69 2.67
C CYS A 238 -6.32 37.07 2.18
N SER A 239 -5.41 36.09 2.18
CA SER A 239 -4.00 36.20 1.73
C SER A 239 -3.82 36.37 0.21
N ARG A 240 -4.91 36.51 -0.56
CA ARG A 240 -4.95 36.76 -2.02
C ARG A 240 -4.10 35.80 -2.86
N CYS A 241 -4.07 34.51 -2.51
CA CYS A 241 -3.22 33.52 -3.19
C CYS A 241 -3.52 33.30 -4.69
N GLY A 242 -4.73 33.62 -5.14
CA GLY A 242 -5.21 33.46 -6.52
C GLY A 242 -6.32 32.41 -6.70
N VAL A 243 -6.51 31.53 -5.71
CA VAL A 243 -7.40 30.35 -5.84
C VAL A 243 -8.88 30.71 -5.82
N CYS A 244 -9.29 31.65 -4.97
CA CYS A 244 -10.69 32.05 -4.81
C CYS A 244 -10.99 33.32 -5.63
N ASP A 245 -12.02 33.27 -6.47
CA ASP A 245 -12.56 34.42 -7.19
C ASP A 245 -13.77 35.06 -6.47
N PHE A 246 -14.28 34.39 -5.43
CA PHE A 246 -15.47 34.76 -4.65
C PHE A 246 -16.75 34.94 -5.49
N LYS A 247 -16.80 34.29 -6.65
CA LYS A 247 -17.96 34.24 -7.57
C LYS A 247 -18.38 32.80 -7.86
N VAL A 248 -17.40 31.94 -8.16
CA VAL A 248 -17.56 30.51 -8.46
C VAL A 248 -16.74 29.67 -7.47
N VAL A 249 -15.56 30.16 -7.07
CA VAL A 249 -14.64 29.50 -6.14
C VAL A 249 -14.50 30.31 -4.86
N GLN A 250 -15.00 29.76 -3.76
CA GLN A 250 -14.85 30.30 -2.41
C GLN A 250 -14.82 29.17 -1.35
N PRO A 251 -14.22 29.38 -0.16
CA PRO A 251 -14.19 28.36 0.88
C PRO A 251 -15.59 28.12 1.45
N LYS A 252 -16.15 26.92 1.25
CA LYS A 252 -17.36 26.50 1.98
C LYS A 252 -16.98 26.12 3.41
N LEU A 253 -17.06 27.08 4.33
CA LEU A 253 -16.93 26.81 5.75
C LEU A 253 -18.13 25.98 6.22
N LEU A 254 -17.86 24.84 6.87
CA LEU A 254 -18.85 24.23 7.73
C LEU A 254 -18.93 25.10 9.00
N GLY A 255 -20.13 25.53 9.39
CA GLY A 255 -20.30 26.20 10.67
C GLY A 255 -19.79 25.30 11.80
N ILE A 256 -19.13 25.89 12.80
CA ILE A 256 -18.80 25.16 14.03
C ILE A 256 -20.14 24.80 14.66
N ALA A 257 -20.46 23.51 14.72
CA ALA A 257 -21.64 23.04 15.42
C ALA A 257 -21.45 23.34 16.92
N THR A 258 -22.11 24.39 17.39
CA THR A 258 -22.14 24.80 18.81
C THR A 258 -22.90 23.81 19.68
N GLU A 259 -23.78 23.02 19.05
CA GLU A 259 -24.48 21.91 19.66
C GLU A 259 -23.75 20.62 19.29
N GLU A 260 -23.22 19.92 20.31
CA GLU A 260 -22.86 18.50 20.16
C GLU A 260 -24.15 17.68 20.04
N GLU A 261 -24.73 17.68 18.83
CA GLU A 261 -25.66 16.65 18.34
C GLU A 261 -25.17 15.29 18.88
N PRO A 262 -25.86 14.66 19.85
CA PRO A 262 -25.28 13.56 20.61
C PRO A 262 -25.06 12.35 19.71
N PHE A 263 -23.85 12.22 19.13
CA PHE A 263 -23.57 11.21 18.12
C PHE A 263 -23.84 9.82 18.71
N GLU A 264 -25.01 9.29 18.36
CA GLU A 264 -25.51 8.05 18.89
C GLU A 264 -24.41 7.02 18.71
N SER A 265 -23.93 6.50 19.83
CA SER A 265 -22.98 5.42 19.77
C SER A 265 -23.67 4.27 19.05
N LEU A 266 -23.17 3.93 17.86
CA LEU A 266 -23.27 2.60 17.27
C LEU A 266 -22.57 1.62 18.23
N LYS A 267 -23.19 1.41 19.40
CA LYS A 267 -22.97 0.26 20.27
C LYS A 267 -23.08 -0.94 19.35
N ALA A 268 -22.17 -1.90 19.46
CA ALA A 268 -22.27 -3.14 18.73
C ALA A 268 -23.65 -3.76 19.06
N GLN A 269 -24.59 -3.64 18.14
CA GLN A 269 -25.96 -4.10 18.35
C GLN A 269 -25.87 -5.59 18.68
N LYS A 270 -26.41 -5.99 19.84
CA LYS A 270 -26.55 -7.42 20.17
C LYS A 270 -27.19 -8.10 18.95
N PRO A 271 -26.62 -9.21 18.46
CA PRO A 271 -27.04 -9.77 17.18
C PRO A 271 -28.51 -10.19 17.25
N GLU A 272 -29.34 -9.45 16.52
CA GLU A 272 -30.72 -9.82 16.25
C GLU A 272 -30.72 -11.21 15.64
N LYS A 273 -31.35 -12.16 16.35
CA LYS A 273 -31.64 -13.48 15.82
C LYS A 273 -32.97 -13.40 15.05
N PRO A 274 -33.10 -14.04 13.87
CA PRO A 274 -32.13 -14.92 13.24
C PRO A 274 -31.07 -14.18 12.39
N SER A 275 -29.86 -14.74 12.39
CA SER A 275 -28.89 -14.54 11.30
C SER A 275 -28.76 -15.83 10.48
N LEU A 276 -28.60 -15.69 9.17
CA LEU A 276 -28.44 -16.80 8.23
C LEU A 276 -27.00 -16.85 7.74
N ARG A 277 -26.45 -18.06 7.58
CA ARG A 277 -25.19 -18.29 6.86
C ARG A 277 -25.55 -18.73 5.45
N LEU A 278 -25.01 -18.06 4.44
CA LEU A 278 -25.20 -18.40 3.04
C LEU A 278 -23.88 -18.86 2.43
N LYS A 279 -23.89 -19.91 1.61
CA LYS A 279 -22.82 -20.26 0.67
C LYS A 279 -23.09 -19.52 -0.63
N VAL A 280 -22.05 -18.95 -1.23
CA VAL A 280 -22.09 -18.23 -2.50
C VAL A 280 -21.04 -18.86 -3.40
N SER A 281 -21.48 -19.57 -4.43
CA SER A 281 -20.60 -20.30 -5.36
C SER A 281 -20.43 -19.47 -6.63
N TYR A 282 -19.18 -19.24 -7.03
CA TYR A 282 -18.84 -18.29 -8.10
C TYR A 282 -17.74 -18.79 -9.03
N ARG A 283 -17.75 -18.29 -10.26
CA ARG A 283 -16.72 -18.48 -11.28
C ARG A 283 -15.70 -17.34 -11.23
N LYS A 284 -14.45 -17.65 -11.58
CA LYS A 284 -13.34 -16.69 -11.79
C LYS A 284 -12.68 -17.03 -13.12
N LYS A 285 -13.00 -16.29 -14.18
CA LYS A 285 -12.55 -16.57 -15.56
C LYS A 285 -11.88 -15.36 -16.20
N ASP A 286 -11.21 -15.60 -17.33
CA ASP A 286 -10.75 -14.56 -18.25
C ASP A 286 -9.89 -13.52 -17.52
N GLN A 287 -10.10 -12.21 -17.73
CA GLN A 287 -9.27 -11.18 -17.06
C GLN A 287 -9.36 -11.20 -15.52
N ALA A 288 -10.47 -11.71 -14.94
CA ALA A 288 -10.58 -11.83 -13.49
C ALA A 288 -9.57 -12.82 -12.89
N ARG A 289 -8.93 -13.70 -13.69
CA ARG A 289 -7.88 -14.62 -13.24
C ARG A 289 -6.70 -13.92 -12.57
N TYR A 290 -6.43 -12.67 -12.95
CA TYR A 290 -5.37 -11.84 -12.39
C TYR A 290 -5.70 -11.22 -11.02
N PHE A 291 -6.96 -11.25 -10.56
CA PHE A 291 -7.30 -10.81 -9.21
C PHE A 291 -6.73 -11.75 -8.16
N GLY A 292 -5.75 -11.26 -7.39
CA GLY A 292 -5.25 -11.92 -6.19
C GLY A 292 -6.27 -11.89 -5.05
N HIS A 293 -6.15 -12.84 -4.12
CA HIS A 293 -7.12 -13.09 -3.05
C HIS A 293 -7.49 -11.87 -2.18
N LEU A 294 -6.57 -10.92 -1.97
CA LEU A 294 -6.85 -9.68 -1.26
C LEU A 294 -7.77 -8.74 -2.06
N GLU A 295 -7.58 -8.62 -3.38
CA GLU A 295 -8.46 -7.79 -4.20
C GLU A 295 -9.79 -8.49 -4.49
N LEU A 296 -9.81 -9.82 -4.61
CA LEU A 296 -11.06 -10.57 -4.70
C LEU A 296 -11.95 -10.35 -3.45
N LYS A 297 -11.34 -10.32 -2.26
CA LYS A 297 -12.01 -9.90 -1.01
C LYS A 297 -12.55 -8.47 -1.09
N ASN A 298 -11.74 -7.52 -1.59
CA ASN A 298 -12.18 -6.12 -1.77
C ASN A 298 -13.34 -5.99 -2.75
N ILE A 299 -13.30 -6.70 -3.90
CA ILE A 299 -14.35 -6.71 -4.92
C ILE A 299 -15.66 -7.23 -4.33
N PHE A 300 -15.66 -8.40 -3.67
CA PHE A 300 -16.87 -8.93 -3.05
C PHE A 300 -17.38 -8.06 -1.89
N HIS A 301 -16.52 -7.53 -1.02
CA HIS A 301 -16.95 -6.59 0.03
C HIS A 301 -17.60 -5.31 -0.55
N ARG A 302 -17.05 -4.77 -1.65
CA ARG A 302 -17.64 -3.64 -2.37
C ARG A 302 -18.96 -4.01 -3.06
N ALA A 303 -19.05 -5.18 -3.69
CA ALA A 303 -20.27 -5.69 -4.33
C ALA A 303 -21.39 -5.89 -3.31
N ILE A 304 -21.12 -6.61 -2.20
CA ILE A 304 -22.03 -6.80 -1.05
C ILE A 304 -22.58 -5.46 -0.56
N ARG A 305 -21.70 -4.46 -0.36
CA ARG A 305 -22.11 -3.12 0.11
C ARG A 305 -22.96 -2.37 -0.92
N ARG A 306 -22.61 -2.42 -2.22
CA ARG A 306 -23.41 -1.80 -3.30
C ARG A 306 -24.75 -2.51 -3.54
N ALA A 307 -24.83 -3.80 -3.22
CA ALA A 307 -26.02 -4.62 -3.33
C ALA A 307 -26.98 -4.48 -2.13
N GLY A 308 -26.62 -3.69 -1.11
CA GLY A 308 -27.42 -3.50 0.10
C GLY A 308 -27.56 -4.76 0.98
N ILE A 309 -26.73 -5.78 0.77
CA ILE A 309 -26.87 -7.08 1.44
C ILE A 309 -26.50 -6.92 2.93
N PRO A 310 -27.40 -7.26 3.88
CA PRO A 310 -27.24 -6.91 5.30
C PRO A 310 -26.31 -7.88 6.04
N VAL A 311 -25.03 -7.89 5.66
CA VAL A 311 -24.00 -8.75 6.28
C VAL A 311 -23.75 -8.34 7.75
N GLN A 312 -23.71 -9.31 8.65
CA GLN A 312 -23.33 -9.14 10.05
C GLN A 312 -21.83 -8.82 10.15
N TYR A 313 -21.44 -7.89 11.03
CA TYR A 313 -20.04 -7.53 11.26
C TYR A 313 -19.45 -8.24 12.50
N SER A 314 -18.13 -8.28 12.61
CA SER A 314 -17.41 -8.73 13.80
C SER A 314 -17.49 -7.70 14.94
N GLU A 315 -17.39 -8.18 16.18
CA GLU A 315 -17.63 -7.39 17.41
C GLU A 315 -16.33 -6.78 17.99
N GLY A 316 -15.30 -6.57 17.16
CA GLY A 316 -14.00 -6.01 17.57
C GLY A 316 -13.80 -4.54 17.15
N PHE A 317 -12.69 -3.93 17.60
CA PHE A 317 -12.28 -2.55 17.27
C PHE A 317 -12.04 -2.25 15.77
N HIS A 318 -12.15 -3.27 14.93
CA HIS A 318 -12.40 -3.17 13.50
C HIS A 318 -13.56 -4.11 13.16
N PRO A 319 -14.80 -3.60 13.07
CA PRO A 319 -15.92 -4.38 12.58
C PRO A 319 -15.66 -4.71 11.10
N LEU A 320 -15.36 -5.99 10.83
CA LEU A 320 -15.22 -6.54 9.49
C LEU A 320 -16.51 -7.31 9.14
N PRO A 321 -16.99 -7.25 7.89
CA PRO A 321 -18.13 -8.05 7.49
C PRO A 321 -17.79 -9.54 7.65
N LYS A 322 -18.72 -10.35 8.20
CA LYS A 322 -18.55 -11.80 8.41
C LYS A 322 -18.64 -12.52 7.06
N VAL A 323 -17.54 -12.41 6.30
CA VAL A 323 -17.31 -13.03 5.00
C VAL A 323 -16.05 -13.90 5.12
N SER A 324 -16.17 -15.18 4.78
CA SER A 324 -15.05 -16.13 4.74
C SER A 324 -15.00 -16.80 3.39
N PHE A 325 -13.84 -16.82 2.76
CA PHE A 325 -13.61 -17.54 1.50
C PHE A 325 -13.06 -18.94 1.80
N ASP A 326 -13.33 -19.90 0.93
CA ASP A 326 -12.55 -21.14 0.86
C ASP A 326 -11.14 -20.86 0.27
N ASP A 327 -10.39 -21.91 -0.07
CA ASP A 327 -8.95 -21.80 -0.35
C ASP A 327 -8.59 -20.82 -1.49
N PRO A 328 -7.51 -20.03 -1.33
CA PRO A 328 -7.20 -18.93 -2.24
C PRO A 328 -6.65 -19.42 -3.59
N LEU A 329 -7.50 -19.50 -4.61
CA LEU A 329 -7.09 -19.76 -5.99
C LEU A 329 -5.95 -18.81 -6.43
N PRO A 330 -4.77 -19.33 -6.81
CA PRO A 330 -3.63 -18.52 -7.24
C PRO A 330 -3.91 -17.53 -8.39
N VAL A 331 -3.12 -16.46 -8.43
CA VAL A 331 -3.12 -15.47 -9.51
C VAL A 331 -2.74 -16.13 -10.84
N GLY A 332 -3.45 -15.78 -11.91
CA GLY A 332 -3.29 -16.35 -13.24
C GLY A 332 -4.18 -17.55 -13.52
N MET A 333 -4.68 -18.24 -12.49
CA MET A 333 -5.58 -19.40 -12.67
C MET A 333 -7.06 -19.01 -12.64
N GLU A 334 -7.84 -19.76 -13.40
CA GLU A 334 -9.29 -19.65 -13.56
C GLU A 334 -9.99 -20.79 -12.80
N SER A 335 -11.28 -20.64 -12.52
CA SER A 335 -12.07 -21.67 -11.85
C SER A 335 -13.56 -21.61 -12.20
N GLU A 336 -14.15 -22.79 -12.38
CA GLU A 336 -15.59 -23.01 -12.57
C GLU A 336 -16.38 -23.00 -11.25
N GLY A 337 -15.70 -23.17 -10.12
CA GLY A 337 -16.33 -23.39 -8.81
C GLY A 337 -15.42 -23.01 -7.66
N GLU A 338 -15.44 -21.74 -7.26
CA GLU A 338 -14.99 -21.29 -5.95
C GLU A 338 -16.18 -20.98 -5.04
N SER A 339 -15.92 -20.88 -3.74
CA SER A 339 -16.95 -20.61 -2.74
C SER A 339 -16.52 -19.58 -1.69
N LEU A 340 -17.50 -18.83 -1.23
CA LEU A 340 -17.41 -17.97 -0.05
C LEU A 340 -18.69 -18.08 0.77
N TYR A 341 -18.60 -17.76 2.06
CA TYR A 341 -19.72 -17.74 2.98
C TYR A 341 -19.92 -16.34 3.51
N ILE A 342 -21.18 -15.89 3.56
CA ILE A 342 -21.59 -14.64 4.20
C ILE A 342 -22.56 -14.94 5.34
N THR A 343 -22.43 -14.23 6.45
CA THR A 343 -23.46 -14.22 7.51
C THR A 343 -24.29 -12.96 7.38
N VAL A 344 -25.61 -13.09 7.21
CA VAL A 344 -26.56 -11.97 7.00
C VAL A 344 -27.57 -11.87 8.13
N LYS A 345 -28.02 -10.64 8.43
CA LYS A 345 -29.14 -10.36 9.34
C LYS A 345 -30.48 -10.61 8.64
N GLY A 346 -31.47 -11.10 9.38
CA GLY A 346 -32.87 -11.15 8.95
C GLY A 346 -33.17 -12.19 7.86
N LYS A 347 -34.35 -12.08 7.25
CA LYS A 347 -34.83 -12.99 6.19
C LYS A 347 -34.50 -12.40 4.82
N ILE A 348 -33.45 -12.90 4.17
CA ILE A 348 -33.13 -12.61 2.77
C ILE A 348 -33.07 -13.91 1.96
N LEU A 349 -33.66 -13.91 0.76
CA LEU A 349 -33.67 -15.08 -0.12
C LEU A 349 -32.31 -15.26 -0.81
N PRO A 350 -31.77 -16.49 -0.93
CA PRO A 350 -30.48 -16.74 -1.57
C PRO A 350 -30.41 -16.28 -3.03
N GLU A 351 -31.48 -16.47 -3.82
CA GLU A 351 -31.55 -15.98 -5.20
C GLU A 351 -31.51 -14.44 -5.31
N THR A 352 -32.06 -13.72 -4.33
CA THR A 352 -31.91 -12.25 -4.24
C THR A 352 -30.44 -11.86 -4.03
N VAL A 353 -29.71 -12.59 -3.18
CA VAL A 353 -28.27 -12.39 -2.97
C VAL A 353 -27.48 -12.66 -4.26
N LYS A 354 -27.75 -13.79 -4.93
CA LYS A 354 -27.12 -14.16 -6.21
C LYS A 354 -27.33 -13.11 -7.30
N ARG A 355 -28.58 -12.68 -7.54
CA ARG A 355 -28.90 -11.62 -8.51
C ARG A 355 -28.20 -10.31 -8.16
N SER A 356 -28.43 -9.78 -6.95
CA SER A 356 -27.88 -8.47 -6.56
C SER A 356 -26.35 -8.45 -6.45
N LEU A 357 -25.68 -9.60 -6.30
CA LEU A 357 -24.22 -9.70 -6.46
C LEU A 357 -23.81 -9.63 -7.93
N ASN A 358 -24.44 -10.40 -8.83
CA ASN A 358 -24.13 -10.35 -10.26
C ASN A 358 -24.36 -8.95 -10.85
N ASP A 359 -25.43 -8.26 -10.46
CA ASP A 359 -25.72 -6.87 -10.86
C ASP A 359 -24.64 -5.86 -10.42
N LYS A 360 -23.66 -6.28 -9.60
CA LYS A 360 -22.64 -5.43 -8.96
C LYS A 360 -21.22 -6.03 -9.03
N LEU A 361 -21.01 -7.17 -9.66
CA LEU A 361 -19.67 -7.74 -9.91
C LEU A 361 -19.08 -7.17 -11.20
N CYS A 362 -17.78 -7.38 -11.39
CA CYS A 362 -17.09 -7.08 -12.64
C CYS A 362 -17.02 -8.33 -13.55
N GLU A 363 -16.73 -8.10 -14.83
CA GLU A 363 -16.53 -9.14 -15.83
C GLU A 363 -15.52 -10.22 -15.37
N GLY A 364 -15.75 -11.47 -15.78
CA GLY A 364 -14.99 -12.64 -15.34
C GLY A 364 -15.34 -13.15 -13.93
N LEU A 365 -16.19 -12.46 -13.16
CA LEU A 365 -16.75 -12.94 -11.88
C LEU A 365 -18.26 -13.12 -11.98
N THR A 366 -18.75 -14.35 -11.74
CA THR A 366 -20.19 -14.66 -11.81
C THR A 366 -20.60 -15.60 -10.69
N VAL A 367 -21.57 -15.20 -9.86
CA VAL A 367 -22.24 -16.07 -8.88
C VAL A 367 -23.27 -16.92 -9.61
N PHE A 368 -23.14 -18.24 -9.53
CA PHE A 368 -24.07 -19.18 -10.19
C PHE A 368 -25.04 -19.84 -9.21
N ALA A 369 -24.64 -20.04 -7.95
CA ALA A 369 -25.49 -20.56 -6.88
C ALA A 369 -25.33 -19.73 -5.60
N CYS A 370 -26.42 -19.58 -4.86
CA CYS A 370 -26.40 -19.13 -3.47
C CYS A 370 -27.39 -19.97 -2.67
N GLU A 371 -26.93 -20.50 -1.54
CA GLU A 371 -27.62 -21.56 -0.79
C GLU A 371 -27.50 -21.31 0.72
N LEU A 372 -28.38 -21.91 1.53
CA LEU A 372 -28.20 -21.93 2.98
C LEU A 372 -27.00 -22.81 3.34
N ALA A 373 -26.02 -22.25 4.04
CA ALA A 373 -24.82 -22.97 4.45
C ALA A 373 -25.02 -23.62 5.83
N ASP A 374 -24.64 -24.89 5.91
CA ASP A 374 -24.63 -25.63 7.17
C ASP A 374 -23.76 -24.99 8.25
N LYS A 375 -24.03 -25.35 9.51
CA LYS A 375 -23.21 -24.89 10.66
C LYS A 375 -21.85 -25.60 10.75
N LYS A 376 -21.72 -26.79 10.14
CA LYS A 376 -20.42 -27.47 10.00
C LYS A 376 -19.51 -26.67 9.06
N LYS A 377 -18.19 -26.83 9.20
CA LYS A 377 -17.28 -26.39 8.14
C LYS A 377 -17.41 -27.37 6.99
N SER A 378 -17.66 -26.87 5.77
CA SER A 378 -17.25 -27.61 4.59
C SER A 378 -15.74 -27.72 4.67
N HIS A 379 -15.21 -28.92 4.54
CA HIS A 379 -13.82 -29.07 4.14
C HIS A 379 -13.81 -29.01 2.60
N PRO A 380 -12.77 -28.41 1.97
CA PRO A 380 -12.55 -28.54 0.54
C PRO A 380 -12.43 -30.02 0.15
N SER A 381 -12.67 -30.35 -1.12
CA SER A 381 -12.37 -31.71 -1.59
C SER A 381 -10.87 -32.01 -1.41
N PRO A 382 -10.50 -33.21 -0.94
CA PRO A 382 -9.09 -33.62 -0.88
C PRO A 382 -8.47 -33.82 -2.29
N LEU A 383 -9.28 -33.74 -3.35
CA LEU A 383 -8.92 -33.85 -4.77
C LEU A 383 -9.51 -32.66 -5.55
N ALA A 384 -8.70 -32.03 -6.40
CA ALA A 384 -9.15 -30.98 -7.33
C ALA A 384 -8.71 -31.31 -8.77
N THR A 385 -9.62 -31.13 -9.72
CA THR A 385 -9.40 -31.37 -11.16
C THR A 385 -9.06 -30.07 -11.87
N TYR A 386 -7.98 -30.09 -12.64
CA TYR A 386 -7.47 -28.95 -13.39
C TYR A 386 -7.30 -29.30 -14.86
N ARG A 387 -7.78 -28.41 -15.73
CA ARG A 387 -7.55 -28.44 -17.17
C ARG A 387 -6.48 -27.42 -17.51
N MET A 388 -5.41 -27.83 -18.20
CA MET A 388 -4.27 -26.97 -18.53
C MET A 388 -4.02 -26.99 -20.04
N VAL A 389 -4.12 -25.81 -20.66
CA VAL A 389 -3.94 -25.59 -22.10
C VAL A 389 -2.68 -24.75 -22.32
N LEU A 390 -1.78 -25.18 -23.20
CA LEU A 390 -0.64 -24.38 -23.65
C LEU A 390 -1.06 -23.39 -24.73
N GLU A 391 -0.52 -22.17 -24.67
CA GLU A 391 -0.65 -21.17 -25.74
C GLU A 391 0.31 -21.48 -26.91
N GLU A 392 1.49 -22.00 -26.59
CA GLU A 392 2.54 -22.44 -27.53
C GLU A 392 3.12 -23.79 -27.05
N GLY A 393 3.43 -24.70 -27.98
CA GLY A 393 4.04 -26.00 -27.68
C GLY A 393 3.05 -27.15 -27.40
N VAL A 394 3.59 -28.30 -27.02
CA VAL A 394 2.85 -29.56 -26.80
C VAL A 394 3.29 -30.29 -25.55
N PHE A 395 2.42 -31.15 -25.01
CA PHE A 395 2.72 -32.11 -23.95
C PHE A 395 3.17 -33.44 -24.56
N ASP A 396 4.35 -33.91 -24.18
CA ASP A 396 4.90 -35.19 -24.64
C ASP A 396 4.14 -36.39 -24.03
N ALA A 397 3.41 -37.11 -24.88
CA ALA A 397 2.68 -38.32 -24.51
C ALA A 397 3.61 -39.43 -23.98
N ALA A 398 4.85 -39.52 -24.46
CA ALA A 398 5.81 -40.53 -24.00
C ALA A 398 6.16 -40.34 -22.52
N ARG A 399 6.26 -39.09 -22.04
CA ARG A 399 6.49 -38.79 -20.63
C ARG A 399 5.28 -39.07 -19.73
N ILE A 400 4.06 -39.03 -20.26
CA ILE A 400 2.86 -39.45 -19.51
C ILE A 400 2.90 -40.97 -19.29
N GLU A 401 3.29 -41.74 -20.31
CA GLU A 401 3.47 -43.18 -20.20
C GLU A 401 4.68 -43.58 -19.34
N GLU A 402 5.79 -42.82 -19.41
CA GLU A 402 6.92 -42.99 -18.49
C GLU A 402 6.52 -42.69 -17.04
N PHE A 403 5.82 -41.58 -16.80
CA PHE A 403 5.28 -41.24 -15.49
C PHE A 403 4.35 -42.33 -14.97
N ARG A 404 3.46 -42.88 -15.79
CA ARG A 404 2.59 -44.00 -15.41
C ARG A 404 3.41 -45.22 -14.95
N LYS A 405 4.46 -45.60 -15.68
CA LYS A 405 5.28 -46.79 -15.43
C LYS A 405 6.27 -46.69 -14.26
N ARG A 406 6.85 -45.52 -13.99
CA ARG A 406 7.78 -45.33 -12.85
C ARG A 406 7.04 -45.45 -11.51
N PRO A 407 7.63 -46.03 -10.44
CA PRO A 407 7.00 -46.09 -9.12
C PRO A 407 6.96 -44.70 -8.45
N GLU A 408 8.03 -43.92 -8.60
CA GLU A 408 8.26 -42.59 -8.02
C GLU A 408 8.63 -41.57 -9.12
N TRP A 409 8.40 -40.28 -8.87
CA TRP A 409 8.89 -39.18 -9.70
C TRP A 409 9.24 -37.95 -8.84
N LEU A 410 10.51 -37.82 -8.48
CA LEU A 410 10.98 -36.79 -7.55
C LEU A 410 11.11 -35.39 -8.20
N MET A 411 10.69 -34.37 -7.45
CA MET A 411 10.82 -32.96 -7.80
C MET A 411 11.43 -32.17 -6.64
N ASP A 412 12.53 -31.45 -6.91
CA ASP A 412 13.12 -30.48 -5.99
C ASP A 412 12.27 -29.20 -5.93
N ARG A 413 11.81 -28.81 -4.74
CA ARG A 413 11.09 -27.55 -4.48
C ARG A 413 11.88 -26.67 -3.53
N SER A 414 12.30 -25.50 -3.99
CA SER A 414 12.95 -24.49 -3.13
C SER A 414 11.90 -23.76 -2.27
N ARG A 415 12.07 -23.82 -0.95
CA ARG A 415 11.27 -23.05 0.03
C ARG A 415 11.80 -21.62 0.15
N ARG A 416 10.98 -20.70 0.70
CA ARG A 416 11.32 -19.26 0.88
C ARG A 416 12.57 -18.98 1.74
N ASN A 417 13.11 -19.98 2.43
CA ASN A 417 14.33 -19.91 3.23
C ASN A 417 15.54 -20.57 2.55
N GLY A 418 15.47 -20.85 1.24
CA GLY A 418 16.55 -21.46 0.46
C GLY A 418 16.71 -22.98 0.64
N LYS A 419 16.01 -23.60 1.59
CA LYS A 419 16.02 -25.07 1.72
C LYS A 419 15.30 -25.71 0.54
N ILE A 420 15.97 -26.67 -0.09
CA ILE A 420 15.37 -27.57 -1.07
C ILE A 420 14.65 -28.70 -0.32
N GLU A 421 13.49 -29.07 -0.82
CA GLU A 421 12.65 -30.17 -0.35
C GLU A 421 12.31 -31.06 -1.54
N GLN A 422 12.52 -32.37 -1.44
CA GLN A 422 12.10 -33.31 -2.47
C GLN A 422 10.67 -33.76 -2.23
N ILE A 423 9.87 -33.78 -3.30
CA ILE A 423 8.47 -34.15 -3.31
C ILE A 423 8.27 -35.16 -4.43
N ASP A 424 7.69 -36.31 -4.13
CA ASP A 424 7.23 -37.23 -5.17
C ASP A 424 5.91 -36.74 -5.79
N LEU A 425 5.90 -36.57 -7.11
CA LEU A 425 4.69 -36.23 -7.85
C LEU A 425 3.63 -37.35 -7.77
N LYS A 426 4.00 -38.61 -7.52
CA LYS A 426 3.06 -39.75 -7.38
C LYS A 426 2.20 -39.66 -6.11
N GLU A 427 2.70 -39.05 -5.05
CA GLU A 427 1.89 -38.80 -3.86
C GLU A 427 0.76 -37.81 -4.11
N THR A 428 0.91 -36.89 -5.07
CA THR A 428 0.02 -35.75 -5.27
C THR A 428 -0.80 -35.84 -6.56
N VAL A 429 -0.23 -36.26 -7.68
CA VAL A 429 -0.92 -36.48 -8.96
C VAL A 429 -1.69 -37.81 -8.90
N LYS A 430 -3.02 -37.75 -8.91
CA LYS A 430 -3.91 -38.92 -8.86
C LYS A 430 -4.46 -39.34 -10.23
N ARG A 431 -4.52 -38.41 -11.17
CA ARG A 431 -4.83 -38.67 -12.58
C ARG A 431 -4.07 -37.68 -13.46
N LEU A 432 -3.60 -38.16 -14.61
CA LEU A 432 -3.01 -37.35 -15.66
C LEU A 432 -3.40 -37.96 -17.01
N GLU A 433 -4.07 -37.16 -17.82
CA GLU A 433 -4.61 -37.56 -19.13
C GLU A 433 -4.33 -36.47 -20.18
N LEU A 434 -4.04 -36.90 -21.41
CA LEU A 434 -3.81 -36.03 -22.56
C LEU A 434 -5.12 -35.88 -23.33
N CYS A 435 -5.70 -34.69 -23.32
CA CYS A 435 -6.95 -34.39 -24.02
C CYS A 435 -6.69 -33.98 -25.48
N SER A 436 -5.58 -33.28 -25.73
CA SER A 436 -5.05 -32.98 -27.07
C SER A 436 -3.54 -32.71 -26.96
N PRO A 437 -2.78 -32.58 -28.07
CA PRO A 437 -1.34 -32.30 -28.01
C PRO A 437 -0.96 -31.06 -27.16
N SER A 438 -1.82 -30.05 -27.06
CA SER A 438 -1.58 -28.84 -26.25
C SER A 438 -2.40 -28.79 -24.94
N GLU A 439 -3.06 -29.88 -24.54
CA GLU A 439 -4.07 -29.86 -23.48
C GLU A 439 -4.10 -31.14 -22.61
N ILE A 440 -3.98 -30.97 -21.29
CA ILE A 440 -4.02 -32.06 -20.30
C ILE A 440 -5.08 -31.82 -19.22
N GLU A 441 -5.65 -32.91 -18.70
CA GLU A 441 -6.35 -32.93 -17.42
C GLU A 441 -5.43 -33.50 -16.33
N ILE A 442 -5.37 -32.82 -15.18
CA ILE A 442 -4.62 -33.24 -14.00
C ILE A 442 -5.54 -33.24 -12.77
N VAL A 443 -5.65 -34.38 -12.09
CA VAL A 443 -6.28 -34.44 -10.76
C VAL A 443 -5.19 -34.44 -9.71
N LEU A 444 -5.16 -33.40 -8.88
CA LEU A 444 -4.20 -33.24 -7.79
C LEU A 444 -4.89 -33.45 -6.44
N GLY A 445 -4.22 -34.17 -5.54
CA GLY A 445 -4.64 -34.40 -4.16
C GLY A 445 -3.60 -33.97 -3.13
N ALA A 446 -4.03 -33.90 -1.86
CA ALA A 446 -3.21 -33.51 -0.73
C ALA A 446 -2.22 -34.60 -0.25
N GLY A 447 -1.31 -35.05 -1.13
CA GLY A 447 -0.16 -35.89 -0.76
C GLY A 447 0.89 -35.14 0.08
N GLY A 448 1.70 -35.85 0.86
CA GLY A 448 2.82 -35.31 1.67
C GLY A 448 2.52 -34.16 2.65
N GLY A 449 1.25 -33.75 2.80
CA GLY A 449 0.92 -32.46 3.43
C GLY A 449 1.29 -31.22 2.60
N VAL A 450 1.60 -31.38 1.30
CA VAL A 450 2.11 -30.32 0.43
C VAL A 450 1.24 -30.14 -0.82
N THR A 451 0.60 -28.99 -0.95
CA THR A 451 -0.12 -28.61 -2.18
C THR A 451 0.86 -28.24 -3.29
N LEU A 452 0.79 -28.97 -4.41
CA LEU A 452 1.41 -28.60 -5.69
C LEU A 452 0.42 -27.89 -6.59
N ARG A 453 0.92 -27.15 -7.57
CA ARG A 453 0.14 -26.48 -8.62
C ARG A 453 0.27 -27.23 -9.95
N PRO A 454 -0.77 -27.23 -10.82
CA PRO A 454 -0.69 -27.84 -12.16
C PRO A 454 0.52 -27.36 -12.96
N ALA A 455 0.80 -26.05 -12.90
CA ALA A 455 1.97 -25.43 -13.53
C ALA A 455 3.33 -25.93 -12.98
N GLU A 456 3.44 -26.25 -11.69
CA GLU A 456 4.68 -26.79 -11.10
C GLU A 456 4.89 -28.24 -11.56
N VAL A 457 3.82 -29.05 -11.55
CA VAL A 457 3.81 -30.43 -12.04
C VAL A 457 4.16 -30.49 -13.53
N ALA A 458 3.50 -29.68 -14.36
CA ALA A 458 3.70 -29.65 -15.79
C ALA A 458 5.12 -29.18 -16.19
N ALA A 459 5.66 -28.18 -15.48
CA ALA A 459 7.04 -27.73 -15.70
C ALA A 459 8.05 -28.86 -15.50
N LYS A 460 7.97 -29.59 -14.37
CA LYS A 460 8.93 -30.66 -14.05
C LYS A 460 8.71 -31.92 -14.89
N LEU A 461 7.46 -32.31 -15.13
CA LEU A 461 7.16 -33.54 -15.85
C LEU A 461 7.50 -33.42 -17.34
N PHE A 462 7.10 -32.33 -18.00
CA PHE A 462 7.29 -32.14 -19.45
C PHE A 462 8.54 -31.33 -19.81
N ASP A 463 9.32 -30.86 -18.83
CA ASP A 463 10.51 -29.99 -19.01
C ASP A 463 10.19 -28.72 -19.82
N LEU A 464 9.00 -28.18 -19.60
CA LEU A 464 8.48 -27.03 -20.34
C LEU A 464 9.16 -25.73 -19.88
N PRO A 465 9.57 -24.84 -20.81
CA PRO A 465 10.14 -23.55 -20.47
C PRO A 465 9.24 -22.75 -19.51
N GLN A 466 9.84 -22.11 -18.51
CA GLN A 466 9.09 -21.37 -17.48
C GLN A 466 8.21 -20.25 -18.08
N ARG A 467 8.54 -19.73 -19.26
CA ARG A 467 7.70 -18.81 -20.03
C ARG A 467 6.40 -19.48 -20.48
N THR A 468 6.49 -20.59 -21.19
CA THR A 468 5.35 -21.40 -21.68
C THR A 468 4.40 -21.77 -20.54
N VAL A 469 4.95 -22.24 -19.43
CA VAL A 469 4.18 -22.61 -18.22
C VAL A 469 3.48 -21.41 -17.57
N LYS A 470 4.02 -20.19 -17.67
CA LYS A 470 3.40 -18.95 -17.18
C LYS A 470 2.34 -18.37 -18.12
N GLN A 471 2.39 -18.70 -19.40
CA GLN A 471 1.42 -18.31 -20.42
C GLN A 471 0.21 -19.27 -20.49
N ALA A 472 0.42 -20.55 -20.17
CA ALA A 472 -0.60 -21.59 -20.18
C ALA A 472 -1.87 -21.23 -19.37
N ARG A 473 -3.05 -21.48 -19.97
CA ARG A 473 -4.36 -21.29 -19.33
C ARG A 473 -4.65 -22.49 -18.42
N VAL A 474 -4.78 -22.25 -17.12
CA VAL A 474 -5.13 -23.29 -16.14
C VAL A 474 -6.50 -22.98 -15.52
N ILE A 475 -7.43 -23.93 -15.64
CA ILE A 475 -8.81 -23.84 -15.17
C ILE A 475 -9.06 -24.96 -14.15
N LYS A 476 -9.37 -24.62 -12.89
CA LYS A 476 -9.91 -25.56 -11.90
C LYS A 476 -11.38 -25.85 -12.24
N GLN A 477 -11.72 -27.11 -12.46
CA GLN A 477 -13.08 -27.51 -12.85
C GLN A 477 -13.93 -27.90 -11.64
N ASN A 478 -13.40 -28.72 -10.73
CA ASN A 478 -14.06 -29.18 -9.51
C ASN A 478 -13.05 -29.30 -8.36
N GLY A 479 -13.52 -29.13 -7.11
CA GLY A 479 -12.77 -29.25 -5.86
C GLY A 479 -13.57 -28.77 -4.66
#